data_AF-A0A318THB3-F1
#
_entry.id   AF-A0A318THB3-F1
#
_cell.length_a   1.000
_cell.length_b   1.000
_cell.length_c   1.000
_cell.angle_alpha   90.00
_cell.angle_beta   90.00
_cell.angle_gamma   90.00
#
_symmetry.space_group_name_H-M   'P 1'
#
loop_
_entity.id
_entity.type
_entity.pdbx_description
1 polymer ?
#
loop_
_entity_poly.entity_id
_entity_poly.type
_entity_poly.pdbx_seq_one_letter_code
_entity_poly.pdbx_strand_id
1 'polypeptide(L)'
;MFGLADLGYPELGSWSLEELSSVRLPFGMGIERDLLFTGDFPISVWTEAARETGSIRAAESLLYRVGASFSRTSADTENRSA
;
A
#
# COMPACT_ATOMS: atom_id res chain seq x y z
N MET A 1 -6.10 -9.16 -13.14
CA MET A 1 -5.80 -7.85 -12.55
C MET A 1 -4.29 -7.63 -12.56
N PHE A 2 -3.81 -6.39 -12.46
CA PHE A 2 -2.38 -6.07 -12.29
C PHE A 2 -2.18 -5.45 -10.89
N GLY A 3 -1.13 -5.85 -10.17
CA GLY A 3 -0.88 -5.37 -8.81
C GLY A 3 0.57 -5.54 -8.35
N LEU A 4 0.84 -5.07 -7.13
CA LEU A 4 2.12 -5.15 -6.45
C LEU A 4 2.03 -6.23 -5.36
N ALA A 5 2.97 -7.17 -5.37
CA ALA A 5 3.10 -8.22 -4.36
C ALA A 5 4.42 -8.07 -3.61
N ASP A 6 4.43 -8.52 -2.36
CA ASP A 6 5.61 -8.56 -1.51
C ASP A 6 5.81 -9.98 -0.99
N LEU A 7 6.69 -10.71 -1.67
CA LEU A 7 7.01 -12.12 -1.39
C LEU A 7 8.42 -12.27 -0.80
N GLY A 8 8.87 -11.25 -0.06
CA GLY A 8 10.27 -11.07 0.37
C GLY A 8 11.02 -10.05 -0.48
N TYR A 9 10.44 -9.64 -1.61
CA TYR A 9 10.82 -8.48 -2.40
C TYR A 9 9.56 -7.92 -3.12
N PRO A 10 9.47 -6.59 -3.33
CA PRO A 10 8.36 -5.98 -4.03
C PRO A 10 8.41 -6.25 -5.55
N GLU A 11 7.34 -6.81 -6.11
CA GLU A 11 7.24 -7.15 -7.53
C GLU A 11 5.87 -6.77 -8.13
N LEU A 12 5.88 -6.21 -9.34
CA LEU A 12 4.67 -5.94 -10.11
C LEU A 12 4.31 -7.13 -11.01
N GLY A 13 3.03 -7.50 -11.05
CA GLY A 13 2.60 -8.63 -11.87
C GLY A 13 1.09 -8.70 -12.09
N SER A 14 0.70 -9.61 -12.98
CA SER A 14 -0.71 -9.95 -13.21
C SER A 14 -1.15 -11.11 -12.33
N TRP A 15 -2.40 -11.08 -11.87
CA TRP A 15 -2.97 -12.11 -11.00
C TRP A 15 -4.49 -12.19 -11.13
N SER A 16 -5.05 -13.35 -10.75
CA SER A 16 -6.49 -13.59 -10.67
C SER A 16 -6.97 -13.51 -9.23
N LEU A 17 -8.00 -12.69 -8.99
CA LEU A 17 -8.69 -12.62 -7.71
C LEU A 17 -9.42 -13.95 -7.40
N GLU A 18 -9.95 -14.60 -8.44
CA GLU A 18 -10.60 -15.90 -8.31
C GLU A 18 -9.60 -16.96 -7.83
N GLU A 19 -8.42 -17.02 -8.45
CA GLU A 19 -7.37 -17.96 -8.03
C GLU A 19 -6.95 -17.69 -6.57
N LEU A 20 -6.67 -16.44 -6.19
CA LEU A 20 -6.32 -16.11 -4.80
C LEU A 20 -7.44 -16.47 -3.81
N SER A 21 -8.71 -16.26 -4.16
CA SER A 21 -9.85 -16.61 -3.29
C SER A 21 -10.05 -18.13 -3.16
N SER A 22 -9.58 -18.90 -4.14
CA SER A 22 -9.65 -20.36 -4.16
C SER A 22 -8.54 -21.03 -3.33
N VAL A 23 -7.49 -20.29 -2.97
CA VAL A 23 -6.38 -20.80 -2.15
C VAL A 23 -6.92 -21.32 -0.80
N ARG A 24 -6.44 -22.49 -0.40
CA ARG A 24 -6.71 -23.09 0.92
C ARG A 24 -5.40 -23.31 1.66
N LEU A 25 -5.25 -22.61 2.76
CA LEU A 25 -4.12 -22.71 3.68
C LEU A 25 -4.42 -23.76 4.76
N PRO A 26 -3.42 -24.17 5.55
CA PRO A 26 -3.62 -25.05 6.69
C PRO A 26 -4.78 -24.61 7.58
N PHE A 27 -5.46 -25.57 8.21
CA PHE A 27 -6.65 -25.35 9.05
C PHE A 27 -7.87 -24.78 8.30
N GLY A 28 -7.90 -24.88 6.96
CA GLY A 28 -9.03 -24.43 6.17
C GLY A 28 -9.12 -22.91 6.00
N MET A 29 -8.03 -22.19 6.29
CA MET A 29 -7.98 -20.74 6.16
C MET A 29 -7.85 -20.31 4.69
N GLY A 30 -8.41 -19.14 4.36
CA GLY A 30 -8.25 -18.48 3.08
C GLY A 30 -7.29 -17.29 3.16
N ILE A 31 -7.07 -16.63 2.03
CA ILE A 31 -6.43 -15.31 1.99
C ILE A 31 -7.50 -14.27 2.30
N GLU A 32 -7.25 -13.42 3.29
CA GLU A 32 -8.17 -12.37 3.70
C GLU A 32 -7.82 -11.02 3.08
N ARG A 33 -8.84 -10.18 2.86
CA ARG A 33 -8.65 -8.79 2.46
C ARG A 33 -8.42 -7.93 3.70
N ASP A 34 -7.44 -7.04 3.64
CA ASP A 34 -7.28 -5.99 4.63
C ASP A 34 -8.39 -4.94 4.46
N LEU A 35 -9.30 -4.84 5.44
CA LEU A 35 -10.42 -3.91 5.41
C LEU A 35 -10.03 -2.47 5.78
N LEU A 36 -8.85 -2.28 6.37
CA LEU A 36 -8.35 -0.97 6.78
C LEU A 36 -7.41 -0.36 5.73
N PHE A 37 -7.13 -1.08 4.66
CA PHE A 37 -6.33 -0.60 3.55
C PHE A 37 -7.16 0.24 2.57
N THR A 38 -6.82 1.52 2.41
CA THR A 38 -7.54 2.46 1.51
C THR A 38 -6.87 2.62 0.14
N GLY A 39 -5.53 2.52 0.07
CA GLY A 39 -4.78 2.67 -1.19
C GLY A 39 -4.76 4.10 -1.75
N ASP A 40 -4.48 5.11 -0.92
CA ASP A 40 -4.61 6.55 -1.27
C ASP A 40 -3.60 7.08 -2.31
N PHE A 41 -2.63 6.25 -2.73
CA PHE A 41 -1.58 6.62 -3.68
C PHE A 41 -1.62 5.71 -4.92
N PRO A 42 -1.21 6.20 -6.10
CA PRO A 42 -1.09 5.36 -7.29
C PRO A 42 -0.16 4.16 -7.08
N ILE A 43 -0.43 3.05 -7.77
CA ILE A 43 0.39 1.83 -7.65
C ILE A 43 1.87 2.07 -8.00
N SER A 44 2.18 3.01 -8.89
CA SER A 44 3.56 3.39 -9.20
C SER A 44 4.29 3.97 -8.00
N VAL A 45 3.61 4.80 -7.20
CA VAL A 45 4.15 5.39 -5.97
C VAL A 45 4.38 4.31 -4.92
N TRP A 46 3.41 3.40 -4.74
CA TRP A 46 3.58 2.23 -3.88
C TRP A 46 4.76 1.35 -4.31
N THR A 47 4.91 1.13 -5.61
CA THR A 47 5.99 0.30 -6.16
C THR A 47 7.35 0.90 -5.86
N GLU A 48 7.52 2.20 -6.11
CA GLU A 48 8.79 2.89 -5.85
C GLU A 48 9.11 2.89 -4.35
N ALA A 49 8.16 3.31 -3.52
CA ALA A 49 8.34 3.32 -2.07
C ALA A 49 8.64 1.92 -1.51
N ALA A 50 8.00 0.87 -2.03
CA ALA A 50 8.29 -0.50 -1.61
C ALA A 50 9.69 -0.93 -2.02
N ARG A 51 10.17 -0.58 -3.22
CA ARG A 51 11.53 -0.87 -3.66
C ARG A 51 12.58 -0.16 -2.81
N GLU A 52 12.34 1.10 -2.47
CA GLU A 52 13.25 1.88 -1.61
C GLU A 52 13.29 1.35 -0.18
N THR A 53 12.14 0.95 0.36
CA THR A 53 12.01 0.53 1.77
C THR A 53 12.13 -0.98 1.97
N GLY A 54 12.14 -1.75 0.88
CA GLY A 54 12.26 -3.21 0.86
C GLY A 54 10.96 -3.99 1.11
N SER A 55 9.82 -3.34 1.38
CA SER A 55 8.53 -4.03 1.57
C SER A 55 7.32 -3.11 1.39
N ILE A 56 6.15 -3.66 1.06
CA ILE A 56 4.89 -2.90 0.99
C ILE A 56 4.51 -2.34 2.37
N ARG A 57 4.76 -3.09 3.45
CA ARG A 57 4.46 -2.62 4.82
C ARG A 57 5.33 -1.44 5.24
N ALA A 58 6.62 -1.44 4.89
CA ALA A 58 7.49 -0.31 5.16
C ALA A 58 7.13 0.90 4.29
N ALA A 59 6.75 0.67 3.02
CA ALA A 59 6.24 1.70 2.13
C ALA A 59 4.98 2.38 2.69
N GLU A 60 4.02 1.60 3.22
CA GLU A 60 2.81 2.13 3.86
C GLU A 60 3.15 3.14 4.95
N SER A 61 4.07 2.76 5.85
CA SER A 61 4.52 3.61 6.95
C SER A 61 5.19 4.90 6.45
N LEU A 62 5.95 4.83 5.36
CA LEU A 62 6.59 5.99 4.74
C LEU A 62 5.55 6.91 4.10
N LEU A 63 4.68 6.37 3.25
CA LEU A 63 3.72 7.13 2.46
C LEU A 63 2.74 7.89 3.34
N TYR A 64 2.17 7.26 4.36
CA TYR A 64 1.24 7.95 5.26
C TYR A 64 1.93 8.92 6.21
N ARG A 65 3.18 8.67 6.60
CA ARG A 65 3.97 9.65 7.37
C ARG A 65 4.23 10.92 6.56
N VAL A 66 4.62 10.75 5.31
CA VAL A 66 4.90 11.85 4.37
C VAL A 66 3.60 12.57 3.99
N GLY A 67 2.53 11.86 3.63
CA GLY A 67 1.22 12.46 3.33
C GLY A 67 0.64 13.26 4.50
N ALA A 68 0.77 12.76 5.74
CA ALA A 68 0.38 13.49 6.93
C ALA A 68 1.21 14.77 7.15
N SER A 69 2.49 14.77 6.74
CA SER A 69 3.34 15.98 6.83
C SER A 69 2.94 17.06 5.81
N PHE A 70 2.58 16.67 4.58
CA PHE A 70 2.10 17.60 3.56
C PHE A 70 0.74 18.23 3.92
N SER A 71 -0.12 17.46 4.58
CA SER A 71 -1.41 17.96 5.07
C SER A 71 -1.24 19.03 6.16
N ARG A 72 -0.25 18.87 7.05
CA ARG A 72 0.05 19.88 8.10
C ARG A 72 0.63 21.16 7.53
N THR A 73 1.60 21.08 6.61
CA THR A 73 2.23 22.28 6.03
C THR A 73 1.25 23.13 5.22
N SER A 74 0.28 22.50 4.54
CA SER A 74 -0.76 23.24 3.80
C SER A 74 -1.70 23.99 4.75
N ALA A 75 -2.14 23.35 5.83
CA ALA A 75 -2.97 23.99 6.86
C ALA A 75 -2.25 25.17 7.56
N ASP A 76 -0.95 25.04 7.83
CA ASP A 76 -0.14 26.11 8.44
C ASP A 76 0.07 27.31 7.51
N THR A 77 0.05 27.10 6.19
CA THR A 77 0.19 28.18 5.19
C THR A 77 -1.12 28.96 5.04
N GLU A 78 -2.27 28.29 5.06
CA GLU A 78 -3.58 28.94 4.98
C GLU A 78 -3.88 29.79 6.24
N ASN A 79 -3.52 29.32 7.43
CA ASN A 79 -3.79 30.03 8.70
C ASN A 79 -2.93 31.30 8.92
N ARG A 80 -1.95 31.58 8.07
CA ARG A 80 -1.12 32.80 8.13
C ARG A 80 -1.63 33.94 7.25
N SER A 81 -2.69 33.70 6.48
CA SER A 81 -3.24 34.66 5.50
C SER A 81 -4.54 35.33 5.96
N ALA A 82 -4.91 35.20 7.24
CA ALA A 82 -6.12 35.77 7.84
C ALA A 82 -5.80 36.85 8.89
#